data_AF-A0A448JDA0-F1
#
_entry.id   AF-A0A448JDA0-F1
#
_cell.length_a   1.000
_cell.length_b   1.000
_cell.length_c   1.000
_cell.angle_alpha   90.00
_cell.angle_beta   90.00
_cell.angle_gamma   90.00
#
_symmetry.space_group_name_H-M   'P 1'
#
loop_
_entity.id
_entity.type
_entity.pdbx_description
1 polymer ?
#
loop_
_entity_poly.entity_id
_entity_poly.type
_entity_poly.pdbx_seq_one_letter_code
_entity_poly.pdbx_strand_id
1 'polypeptide(L)'
;MGVLILNFVPDYLGTYIPLIVGILAVPMAIIFCADSYFYGVMLIVLSVTKAFGAEPLTIAIIMVIARNCATFISPVMPATLLGCGLAEVNIKDHIKRSFFYIWGISIICLIFAEVAGII
;
A
#
# COMPACT_ATOMS: atom_id res chain seq x y z
N MET A 1 -17.67 -21.43 -7.22
CA MET A 1 -16.75 -21.13 -8.34
C MET A 1 -15.36 -20.62 -7.91
N GLY A 2 -15.10 -20.24 -6.65
CA GLY A 2 -13.76 -19.81 -6.20
C GLY A 2 -12.76 -20.92 -5.84
N VAL A 3 -13.23 -22.16 -5.66
CA VAL A 3 -12.41 -23.28 -5.17
C VAL A 3 -11.44 -23.84 -6.23
N LEU A 4 -11.71 -23.61 -7.52
CA LEU A 4 -10.84 -24.07 -8.61
C LEU A 4 -9.58 -23.20 -8.78
N ILE A 5 -9.63 -21.92 -8.38
CA ILE A 5 -8.47 -21.02 -8.41
C ILE A 5 -7.51 -21.36 -7.25
N LEU A 6 -8.04 -21.79 -6.10
CA LEU A 6 -7.26 -22.21 -4.94
C LEU A 6 -6.34 -23.42 -5.20
N ASN A 7 -6.66 -24.27 -6.18
CA ASN A 7 -5.80 -25.41 -6.55
C ASN A 7 -4.61 -25.02 -7.45
N PHE A 8 -4.62 -23.81 -8.02
CA PHE A 8 -3.53 -23.28 -8.85
C PHE A 8 -2.68 -22.24 -8.11
N VAL A 9 -3.11 -21.78 -6.94
CA VAL A 9 -2.41 -20.77 -6.15
C VAL A 9 -1.73 -21.48 -4.98
N PRO A 10 -0.40 -21.69 -5.04
CA PRO A 10 0.33 -22.32 -3.94
C PRO A 10 0.12 -21.58 -2.61
N ASP A 11 0.10 -22.31 -1.50
CA ASP A 11 -0.10 -21.77 -0.13
C ASP A 11 0.83 -20.59 0.20
N TYR A 12 2.03 -20.56 -0.41
CA TYR A 12 3.03 -19.50 -0.25
C TYR A 12 2.55 -18.14 -0.78
N LEU A 13 1.63 -18.09 -1.76
CA LEU A 13 1.12 -16.82 -2.30
C LEU A 13 0.31 -16.02 -1.27
N GLY A 14 -0.28 -16.66 -0.26
CA GLY A 14 -0.97 -15.97 0.83
C GLY A 14 -0.06 -14.99 1.57
N THR A 15 1.22 -15.33 1.72
CA THR A 15 2.25 -14.51 2.35
C THR A 15 2.78 -13.41 1.42
N TYR A 16 2.86 -13.68 0.11
CA TYR A 16 3.40 -12.70 -0.85
C TYR A 16 2.36 -11.67 -1.32
N ILE A 17 1.07 -11.99 -1.32
CA ILE A 17 0.01 -11.06 -1.74
C ILE A 17 0.05 -9.74 -0.96
N PRO A 18 0.11 -9.73 0.39
CA PRO A 18 0.25 -8.50 1.18
C PRO A 18 1.51 -7.70 0.82
N LEU A 19 2.65 -8.37 0.63
CA LEU A 19 3.91 -7.74 0.23
C LEU A 19 3.84 -7.08 -1.14
N ILE A 20 3.23 -7.76 -2.12
CA ILE A 20 3.01 -7.22 -3.47
C ILE A 20 2.09 -6.00 -3.41
N VAL A 21 1.03 -6.05 -2.61
CA VAL A 21 0.12 -4.92 -2.38
C VAL A 21 0.85 -3.77 -1.69
N GLY A 22 1.74 -4.05 -0.73
CA GLY A 22 2.58 -3.05 -0.07
C GLY A 22 3.54 -2.35 -1.05
N ILE A 23 4.21 -3.11 -1.91
CA ILE A 23 5.10 -2.55 -2.94
C ILE A 23 4.32 -1.71 -3.96
N LEU A 24 3.12 -2.14 -4.34
CA LEU A 24 2.26 -1.42 -5.29
C LEU A 24 1.39 -0.34 -4.64
N ALA A 25 1.47 -0.15 -3.32
CA ALA A 25 0.60 0.80 -2.62
C ALA A 25 0.85 2.25 -3.05
N VAL A 26 2.12 2.61 -3.34
CA VAL A 26 2.49 3.97 -3.74
C VAL A 26 1.84 4.40 -5.05
N PRO A 27 1.92 3.63 -6.16
CA PRO A 27 1.15 3.95 -7.36
C PRO A 27 -0.37 3.86 -7.15
N MET A 28 -0.85 2.89 -6.38
CA MET A 28 -2.29 2.79 -6.06
C MET A 28 -2.81 4.00 -5.28
N ALA A 29 -2.00 4.60 -4.41
CA ALA A 29 -2.41 5.72 -3.58
C ALA A 29 -2.54 7.04 -4.33
N ILE A 30 -1.98 7.14 -5.53
CA ILE A 30 -2.23 8.27 -6.43
C ILE A 30 -3.66 8.20 -7.00
N ILE A 31 -4.19 6.98 -7.17
CA ILE A 31 -5.50 6.71 -7.78
C ILE A 31 -6.60 6.66 -6.71
N PHE A 32 -6.31 6.03 -5.57
CA PHE A 32 -7.30 5.80 -4.52
C PHE A 32 -7.18 6.81 -3.38
N CYS A 33 -8.30 7.34 -2.90
CA CYS A 33 -8.37 8.07 -1.62
C CYS A 33 -8.08 7.11 -0.44
N ALA A 34 -7.72 7.65 0.74
CA ALA A 34 -7.47 6.87 1.94
C ALA A 34 -8.70 6.03 2.33
N ASP A 35 -9.90 6.62 2.23
CA ASP A 35 -11.16 5.95 2.54
C ASP A 35 -11.39 4.73 1.64
N SER A 36 -11.22 4.89 0.32
CA SER A 36 -11.40 3.80 -0.64
C SER A 36 -10.34 2.70 -0.48
N TYR A 37 -9.13 3.07 -0.04
CA TYR A 37 -8.06 2.11 0.19
C TYR A 37 -8.35 1.23 1.42
N PHE A 38 -8.76 1.81 2.55
CA PHE A 38 -9.03 1.05 3.77
C PHE A 38 -10.39 0.36 3.76
N TYR A 39 -11.44 1.00 3.26
CA TYR A 39 -12.78 0.41 3.26
C TYR A 39 -13.09 -0.44 2.01
N GLY A 40 -12.34 -0.26 0.93
CA GLY A 40 -12.49 -1.05 -0.30
C GLY A 40 -11.38 -2.08 -0.45
N VAL A 41 -10.19 -1.59 -0.81
CA VAL A 41 -9.05 -2.44 -1.20
C VAL A 41 -8.62 -3.37 -0.07
N MET A 42 -8.43 -2.84 1.15
CA MET A 42 -7.98 -3.63 2.29
C MET A 42 -8.98 -4.73 2.66
N LEU A 43 -10.29 -4.46 2.64
CA LEU A 43 -11.30 -5.49 2.92
C LEU A 43 -11.27 -6.63 1.90
N ILE A 44 -11.05 -6.31 0.62
CA ILE A 44 -10.91 -7.30 -0.45
C ILE A 44 -9.64 -8.13 -0.23
N VAL A 45 -8.50 -7.48 0.02
CA VAL A 45 -7.21 -8.17 0.26
C VAL A 45 -7.34 -9.09 1.47
N LEU A 46 -7.86 -8.61 2.60
CA LEU A 46 -8.09 -9.40 3.80
C LEU A 46 -8.99 -10.61 3.55
N SER A 47 -10.04 -10.45 2.74
CA SER A 47 -10.96 -11.55 2.43
C SER A 47 -10.29 -12.63 1.58
N VAL A 48 -9.43 -12.24 0.64
CA VAL A 48 -8.69 -13.16 -0.23
C VAL A 48 -7.59 -13.87 0.56
N THR A 49 -6.79 -13.15 1.33
CA THR A 49 -5.65 -13.69 2.07
C THR A 49 -6.05 -14.54 3.27
N LYS A 50 -7.23 -14.28 3.87
CA LYS A 50 -7.82 -15.14 4.89
C LYS A 50 -8.10 -16.55 4.36
N ALA A 51 -8.42 -16.69 3.07
CA ALA A 51 -8.58 -18.00 2.44
C ALA A 51 -7.26 -18.78 2.32
N PHE A 52 -6.12 -18.08 2.40
CA PHE A 52 -4.76 -18.65 2.39
C PHE A 52 -4.12 -18.75 3.78
N GLY A 53 -4.88 -18.51 4.85
CA GLY A 53 -4.39 -18.66 6.24
C GLY A 53 -3.48 -17.54 6.74
N ALA A 54 -3.35 -16.42 6.02
CA ALA A 54 -2.56 -15.29 6.47
C ALA A 54 -3.25 -14.50 7.59
N GLU A 55 -2.48 -14.02 8.57
CA GLU A 55 -3.00 -13.29 9.72
C GLU A 55 -3.56 -11.91 9.29
N PRO A 56 -4.85 -11.61 9.57
CA PRO A 56 -5.47 -10.33 9.19
C PRO A 56 -4.73 -9.10 9.73
N LEU A 57 -4.10 -9.21 10.91
CA LEU A 57 -3.38 -8.13 11.56
C LEU A 57 -2.13 -7.74 10.76
N THR A 58 -1.29 -8.72 10.41
CA THR A 58 -0.09 -8.55 9.58
C THR A 58 -0.39 -7.82 8.28
N ILE A 59 -1.50 -8.18 7.64
CA ILE A 59 -1.93 -7.61 6.36
C ILE A 59 -2.38 -6.16 6.53
N ALA A 60 -3.16 -5.89 7.57
CA ALA A 60 -3.57 -4.54 7.90
C ALA A 60 -2.34 -3.65 8.16
N ILE A 61 -1.34 -4.15 8.89
CA ILE A 61 -0.09 -3.44 9.16
C ILE A 61 0.66 -3.11 7.87
N ILE A 62 0.88 -4.11 7.00
CA ILE A 62 1.56 -3.92 5.70
C ILE A 62 0.86 -2.82 4.88
N MET A 63 -0.47 -2.89 4.78
CA MET A 63 -1.26 -1.94 4.01
C MET A 63 -1.25 -0.53 4.63
N VAL A 64 -1.27 -0.41 5.96
CA VAL A 64 -1.17 0.88 6.66
C VAL A 64 0.20 1.52 6.45
N ILE A 65 1.29 0.77 6.60
CA ILE A 65 2.67 1.26 6.39
C ILE A 65 2.82 1.78 4.96
N ALA A 66 2.40 0.96 3.99
CA ALA A 66 2.55 1.28 2.59
C ALA A 66 1.69 2.49 2.16
N ARG A 67 0.47 2.61 2.72
CA ARG A 67 -0.40 3.77 2.47
C ARG A 67 0.16 5.06 3.07
N ASN A 68 0.66 5.01 4.30
CA ASN A 68 1.18 6.19 5.01
C ASN A 68 2.34 6.84 4.25
N CYS A 69 3.24 6.04 3.68
CA CYS A 69 4.33 6.55 2.85
C CYS A 69 3.80 7.28 1.62
N ALA A 70 2.77 6.74 0.97
CA ALA A 70 2.24 7.27 -0.28
C ALA A 70 1.38 8.54 -0.12
N THR A 71 0.87 8.81 1.08
CA THR A 71 0.04 9.99 1.40
C THR A 71 0.72 11.31 1.03
N PHE A 72 2.05 11.38 1.15
CA PHE A 72 2.84 12.58 0.93
C PHE A 72 2.97 13.01 -0.55
N ILE A 73 2.71 12.10 -1.49
CA ILE A 73 2.73 12.42 -2.94
C ILE A 73 1.34 12.36 -3.57
N SER A 74 0.33 11.91 -2.84
CA SER A 74 -0.98 11.71 -3.41
C SER A 74 -1.69 13.06 -3.65
N PRO A 75 -2.11 13.38 -4.88
CA PRO A 75 -2.79 14.64 -5.18
C PRO A 75 -4.23 14.69 -4.64
N VAL A 76 -4.80 13.53 -4.30
CA VAL A 76 -6.11 13.44 -3.64
C VAL A 76 -6.04 13.75 -2.14
N MET A 77 -4.84 13.94 -1.58
CA MET A 77 -4.65 14.31 -0.17
C MET A 77 -4.56 15.85 -0.03
N PRO A 78 -5.43 16.48 0.77
CA PRO A 78 -5.44 17.93 0.96
C PRO A 78 -4.11 18.47 1.49
N ALA A 79 -3.43 17.71 2.33
CA ALA A 79 -2.13 18.08 2.90
C ALA A 79 -1.06 18.30 1.82
N THR A 80 -1.02 17.44 0.78
CA THR A 80 -0.08 17.55 -0.33
C THR A 80 -0.39 18.78 -1.19
N LEU A 81 -1.66 19.05 -1.44
CA LEU A 81 -2.11 20.23 -2.18
C LEU A 81 -1.77 21.52 -1.44
N LEU A 82 -2.04 21.57 -0.13
CA LEU A 82 -1.75 22.71 0.73
C LEU A 82 -0.23 22.94 0.85
N GLY A 83 0.55 21.89 1.05
CA GLY A 83 2.01 21.96 1.11
C GLY A 83 2.64 22.48 -0.18
N CYS A 84 2.16 21.99 -1.34
CA CYS A 84 2.62 22.51 -2.62
C CYS A 84 2.20 23.96 -2.86
N GLY A 85 0.97 24.32 -2.45
CA GLY A 85 0.47 25.70 -2.56
C GLY A 85 1.25 26.69 -1.71
N LEU A 86 1.61 26.33 -0.47
CA LEU A 86 2.44 27.16 0.42
C LEU A 86 3.90 27.28 -0.04
N ALA A 87 4.42 26.24 -0.70
CA ALA A 87 5.78 26.24 -1.24
C ALA A 87 5.87 26.83 -2.66
N GLU A 88 4.75 27.33 -3.21
CA GLU A 88 4.66 27.87 -4.59
C GLU A 88 5.19 26.89 -5.66
N VAL A 89 5.07 25.58 -5.42
CA VAL A 89 5.55 24.53 -6.33
C VAL A 89 4.39 23.84 -7.06
N ASN A 90 4.63 23.49 -8.32
CA ASN A 90 3.69 22.68 -9.08
C ASN A 90 3.61 21.25 -8.51
N ILE A 91 2.40 20.81 -8.17
CA ILE A 91 2.09 19.43 -7.75
C ILE A 91 2.66 18.39 -8.73
N LYS A 92 2.56 18.66 -10.03
CA LYS A 92 3.08 17.76 -11.07
C LYS A 92 4.59 17.52 -10.93
N ASP A 93 5.35 18.58 -10.65
CA ASP A 93 6.81 18.51 -10.53
C ASP A 93 7.21 17.87 -9.19
N HIS A 94 6.45 18.17 -8.12
CA HIS A 94 6.61 17.52 -6.83
C HIS A 94 6.40 16.00 -6.93
N ILE A 95 5.30 15.55 -7.54
CA ILE A 95 5.01 14.12 -7.70
C ILE A 95 6.07 13.44 -8.56
N LYS A 96 6.43 14.01 -9.72
CA LYS A 96 7.45 13.43 -10.60
C LYS A 96 8.79 13.25 -9.89
N ARG A 97 9.19 14.22 -9.06
CA ARG A 97 10.47 14.18 -8.37
C ARG A 97 10.44 13.26 -7.16
N SER A 98 9.35 13.27 -6.39
CA SER A 98 9.24 12.54 -5.12
C SER A 98 8.80 11.08 -5.28
N PHE A 99 8.14 10.72 -6.39
CA PHE A 99 7.55 9.38 -6.59
C PHE A 99 8.53 8.25 -6.29
N PHE A 100 9.70 8.25 -6.93
CA PHE A 100 10.69 7.18 -6.75
C PHE A 100 11.31 7.17 -5.35
N TYR A 101 11.49 8.33 -4.72
CA TYR A 101 12.00 8.40 -3.35
C TYR A 101 11.00 7.83 -2.35
N ILE A 102 9.73 8.24 -2.44
CA ILE A 102 8.67 7.72 -1.56
C ILE A 102 8.46 6.24 -1.78
N TRP A 103 8.53 5.78 -3.03
CA TRP A 103 8.43 4.37 -3.33
C TRP A 103 9.58 3.56 -2.72
N GLY A 104 10.81 4.05 -2.83
CA GLY A 104 11.97 3.45 -2.16
C GLY A 104 11.83 3.45 -0.63
N ILE A 105 11.40 4.56 -0.03
CA ILE A 105 11.16 4.66 1.42
C ILE A 105 10.08 3.68 1.87
N SER A 106 8.98 3.54 1.11
CA SER A 106 7.93 2.58 1.41
C SER A 106 8.46 1.15 1.46
N ILE A 107 9.35 0.77 0.54
CA ILE A 107 9.97 -0.55 0.52
C ILE A 107 10.92 -0.72 1.72
N ILE A 108 11.70 0.30 2.05
CA ILE A 108 12.59 0.28 3.24
C ILE A 108 11.77 0.12 4.52
N CYS A 109 10.62 0.79 4.64
CA CYS A 109 9.74 0.64 5.79
C CYS A 109 9.14 -0.77 5.88
N LEU A 110 8.81 -1.41 4.75
CA LEU A 110 8.36 -2.80 4.74
C LEU A 110 9.48 -3.76 5.17
N ILE A 111 10.69 -3.58 4.66
CA ILE A 111 11.86 -4.37 5.08
C ILE A 111 12.14 -4.18 6.57
N PHE A 112 12.03 -2.95 7.07
CA PHE A 112 12.22 -2.68 8.49
C PHE A 112 11.15 -3.37 9.35
N ALA A 113 9.88 -3.36 8.92
CA ALA A 113 8.80 -4.03 9.62
C ALA A 113 9.02 -5.56 9.70
N GLU A 114 9.53 -6.16 8.61
CA GLU A 114 9.92 -7.56 8.56
C GLU A 114 11.10 -7.86 9.52
N VAL A 115 12.18 -7.06 9.46
CA VAL A 115 13.37 -7.25 10.31
C VAL A 115 13.04 -7.02 11.79
N ALA A 116 12.10 -6.13 12.10
CA ALA A 116 11.62 -5.88 13.44
C ALA A 116 10.65 -6.97 13.97
N GLY A 117 10.23 -7.92 13.13
CA GLY A 117 9.28 -8.98 13.47
C GLY A 117 7.86 -8.47 13.72
N ILE A 118 7.49 -7.33 13.13
CA ILE A 118 6.14 -6.77 13.21
C ILE A 118 5.20 -7.45 12.21
N ILE A 119 5.77 -7.88 11.08
CA ILE A 119 5.07 -8.58 9.99
C ILE A 119 5.80 -9.88 9.65
#